data_AF-A0A6N6RT63-F1
#
_entry.id   AF-A0A6N6RT63-F1
#
_cell.length_a   1.000
_cell.length_b   1.000
_cell.length_c   1.000
_cell.angle_alpha   90.00
_cell.angle_beta   90.00
_cell.angle_gamma   90.00
#
_symmetry.space_group_name_H-M   'P 1'
#
loop_
_entity.id
_entity.type
_entity.pdbx_description
1 polymer ?
#
loop_
_entity_poly.entity_id
_entity_poly.type
_entity_poly.pdbx_seq_one_letter_code
_entity_poly.pdbx_strand_id
1 'polypeptide(L)'
;ATVKLLKGMGDRQVFPSYFDSFPILGVDGSLAAVGVDPPNPVIAPAIGKVFAKTGTTILGGFFKAQVFAGYIDAKSGRRLVYALYVNDIGPLQSIAEAIEVFNGEGEISAIIYDLN
;
A
#
# COMPACT_ATOMS: atom_id res chain seq x y z
N ALA A 1 -8.56 13.59 -3.95
CA ALA A 1 -8.23 14.42 -2.78
C ALA A 1 -6.96 13.93 -2.07
N THR A 2 -6.85 12.63 -1.79
CA THR A 2 -5.74 12.00 -1.04
C THR A 2 -4.34 12.29 -1.57
N VAL A 3 -4.09 12.09 -2.87
CA VAL A 3 -2.77 12.39 -3.47
C VAL A 3 -2.38 13.87 -3.30
N LYS A 4 -3.35 14.80 -3.36
CA LYS A 4 -3.09 16.24 -3.11
C LYS A 4 -2.70 16.49 -1.66
N LEU A 5 -3.38 15.85 -0.70
CA LEU A 5 -3.03 15.92 0.71
C LEU A 5 -1.61 15.39 0.95
N LEU A 6 -1.32 14.16 0.49
CA LEU A 6 -0.02 13.52 0.65
C LEU A 6 1.10 14.34 -0.01
N LYS A 7 0.86 14.90 -1.19
CA LYS A 7 1.81 15.82 -1.83
C LYS A 7 2.05 17.05 -0.97
N GLY A 8 0.98 17.68 -0.47
CA GLY A 8 1.10 18.87 0.40
C GLY A 8 1.72 18.59 1.76
N MET A 9 1.68 17.35 2.26
CA MET A 9 2.40 16.94 3.47
C MET A 9 3.91 16.88 3.23
N GLY A 10 4.36 16.55 2.01
CA GLY A 10 5.77 16.54 1.61
C GLY A 10 6.49 17.87 1.82
N ASP A 11 5.75 18.98 1.78
CA ASP A 11 6.31 20.34 1.91
C ASP A 11 6.27 20.86 3.36
N ARG A 12 5.85 20.05 4.34
CA ARG A 12 5.73 20.46 5.75
C ARG A 12 6.97 20.12 6.54
N GLN A 13 7.30 20.94 7.54
CA GLN A 13 8.42 20.66 8.46
C GLN A 13 8.28 19.32 9.20
N VAL A 14 7.04 18.89 9.47
CA VAL A 14 6.74 17.62 10.12
C VAL A 14 6.82 16.41 9.19
N PHE A 15 7.13 16.61 7.90
CA PHE A 15 7.14 15.54 6.90
C PHE A 15 8.02 14.35 7.27
N PRO A 16 9.25 14.51 7.81
CA PRO A 16 10.07 13.35 8.17
C PRO A 16 9.36 12.40 9.14
N SER A 17 8.89 12.91 10.28
CA SER A 17 8.15 12.09 11.26
C SER A 17 6.82 11.58 10.73
N TYR A 18 6.15 12.35 9.85
CA TYR A 18 4.93 11.90 9.18
C TYR A 18 5.22 10.72 8.25
N PHE A 19 6.26 10.81 7.42
CA PHE A 19 6.69 9.76 6.49
C PHE A 19 7.14 8.50 7.22
N ASP A 20 7.94 8.65 8.28
CA ASP A 20 8.43 7.53 9.10
C ASP A 20 7.32 6.78 9.84
N SER A 21 6.11 7.34 9.91
CA SER A 21 4.95 6.68 10.53
C SER A 21 4.21 5.72 9.58
N PHE A 22 4.54 5.71 8.29
CA PHE A 22 3.87 4.85 7.32
C PHE A 22 4.37 3.41 7.44
N PRO A 23 3.46 2.41 7.44
CA PRO A 23 3.84 1.02 7.26
C PRO A 23 4.64 0.82 5.96
N ILE A 24 5.62 -0.06 6.02
CA ILE A 24 6.55 -0.35 4.93
C ILE A 24 6.24 -1.74 4.36
N LEU A 25 6.04 -1.81 3.04
CA LEU A 25 5.69 -3.04 2.32
C LEU A 25 6.69 -4.17 2.58
N GLY A 26 6.19 -5.30 3.10
CA GLY A 26 6.98 -6.49 3.42
C GLY A 26 7.96 -6.32 4.57
N VAL A 27 7.83 -5.25 5.38
CA VAL A 27 8.75 -4.95 6.48
C VAL A 27 8.01 -4.81 7.80
N ASP A 28 7.01 -3.94 7.90
CA ASP A 28 6.36 -3.65 9.18
C ASP A 28 4.87 -3.25 9.09
N GLY A 29 4.30 -3.00 10.27
CA GLY A 29 2.94 -2.52 10.43
C GLY A 29 1.91 -3.41 9.72
N SER A 30 0.90 -2.77 9.13
CA SER A 30 -0.16 -3.47 8.41
C SER A 30 0.26 -4.05 7.05
N LEU A 31 1.51 -3.85 6.62
CA LEU A 31 2.02 -4.35 5.34
C LEU A 31 3.09 -5.45 5.50
N ALA A 32 3.43 -5.83 6.74
CA ALA A 32 4.54 -6.74 7.03
C ALA A 32 4.44 -8.09 6.31
N ALA A 33 3.24 -8.66 6.20
CA ALA A 33 3.03 -9.98 5.57
C ALA A 33 2.90 -9.93 4.05
N VAL A 34 2.67 -8.74 3.46
CA VAL A 34 2.33 -8.60 2.04
C VAL A 34 3.55 -8.93 1.17
N GLY A 35 3.42 -9.94 0.32
CA GLY A 35 4.49 -10.47 -0.53
C GLY A 35 5.59 -11.25 0.19
N VAL A 36 5.46 -11.47 1.50
CA VAL A 36 6.43 -12.20 2.33
C VAL A 36 5.88 -13.57 2.73
N ASP A 37 4.59 -13.64 3.10
CA ASP A 37 3.94 -14.88 3.51
C ASP A 37 2.53 -14.97 2.87
N PRO A 38 2.39 -15.67 1.72
CA PRO A 38 3.45 -16.37 1.00
C PRO A 38 4.40 -15.41 0.23
N PRO A 39 5.62 -15.84 -0.09
CA PRO A 39 6.54 -15.06 -0.92
C PRO A 39 5.94 -14.78 -2.31
N ASN A 40 6.02 -13.52 -2.75
CA ASN A 40 5.54 -13.12 -4.07
C ASN A 40 6.68 -12.50 -4.91
N PRO A 41 7.07 -13.12 -6.04
CA PRO A 41 8.20 -12.65 -6.85
C PRO A 41 7.94 -11.32 -7.57
N VAL A 42 6.69 -10.93 -7.79
CA VAL A 42 6.34 -9.61 -8.35
C VAL A 42 6.56 -8.52 -7.30
N ILE A 43 6.25 -8.80 -6.04
CA ILE A 43 6.39 -7.84 -4.92
C ILE A 43 7.83 -7.74 -4.42
N ALA A 44 8.58 -8.84 -4.45
CA ALA A 44 9.92 -8.94 -3.86
C ALA A 44 10.87 -7.75 -4.20
N PRO A 45 10.94 -7.24 -5.45
CA PRO A 45 11.81 -6.10 -5.78
C PRO A 45 11.43 -4.78 -5.11
N ALA A 46 10.19 -4.65 -4.64
CA ALA A 46 9.62 -3.43 -4.05
C ALA A 46 9.49 -3.49 -2.52
N ILE A 47 9.87 -4.61 -1.88
CA ILE A 47 9.93 -4.71 -0.41
C ILE A 47 10.84 -3.60 0.13
N GLY A 48 10.36 -2.88 1.14
CA GLY A 48 11.08 -1.74 1.71
C GLY A 48 11.06 -0.45 0.87
N LYS A 49 10.31 -0.42 -0.25
CA LYS A 49 10.25 0.74 -1.17
C LYS A 49 8.89 1.41 -1.25
N VAL A 50 7.86 0.77 -0.70
CA VAL A 50 6.49 1.27 -0.68
C VAL A 50 6.10 1.57 0.77
N PHE A 51 5.69 2.82 1.01
CA PHE A 51 5.34 3.36 2.32
C PHE A 51 3.89 3.79 2.27
N ALA A 52 2.96 2.96 2.78
CA ALA A 52 1.54 3.19 2.57
C ALA A 52 0.72 2.87 3.81
N LYS A 53 -0.19 3.79 4.13
CA LYS A 53 -1.24 3.49 5.10
C LYS A 53 -2.33 2.69 4.42
N THR A 54 -2.72 1.60 5.07
CA THR A 54 -3.83 0.75 4.64
C THR A 54 -5.17 1.29 5.15
N GLY A 55 -6.23 1.11 4.36
CA GLY A 55 -7.61 1.35 4.78
C GLY A 55 -8.51 0.19 4.37
N THR A 56 -9.02 -0.54 5.37
CA THR A 56 -9.87 -1.73 5.17
C THR A 56 -11.26 -1.45 5.71
N THR A 57 -12.31 -1.66 4.91
CA THR A 57 -13.70 -1.46 5.31
C THR A 57 -14.54 -2.70 5.01
N ILE A 58 -15.11 -3.31 6.05
CA ILE A 58 -16.09 -4.40 5.94
C ILE A 58 -17.45 -3.90 6.47
N LEU A 59 -18.51 -4.08 5.69
CA LEU A 59 -19.88 -3.71 6.08
C LEU A 59 -20.79 -4.93 5.99
N GLY A 60 -21.26 -5.44 7.13
CA GLY A 60 -22.18 -6.58 7.17
C GLY A 60 -21.64 -7.85 6.47
N GLY A 61 -20.33 -8.11 6.58
CA GLY A 61 -19.66 -9.21 5.88
C GLY A 61 -19.27 -8.92 4.43
N PHE A 62 -19.59 -7.74 3.91
CA PHE A 62 -19.18 -7.32 2.57
C PHE A 62 -17.86 -6.54 2.62
N PHE A 63 -16.85 -7.00 1.88
CA PHE A 63 -15.58 -6.31 1.73
C PHE A 63 -15.74 -5.09 0.82
N LYS A 64 -16.00 -3.96 1.46
CA LYS A 64 -16.41 -2.74 0.78
C LYS A 64 -15.24 -1.97 0.17
N ALA A 65 -14.13 -1.88 0.89
CA ALA A 65 -12.96 -1.14 0.43
C ALA A 65 -11.65 -1.66 1.02
N GLN A 66 -10.61 -1.61 0.20
CA GLN A 66 -9.22 -1.85 0.54
C GLN A 66 -8.38 -0.80 -0.19
N VAL A 67 -7.45 -0.16 0.53
CA VAL A 67 -6.79 1.06 0.06
C VAL A 67 -5.34 1.07 0.51
N PHE A 68 -4.42 1.34 -0.40
CA PHE A 68 -3.05 1.78 -0.10
C PHE A 68 -2.89 3.26 -0.47
N ALA A 69 -2.49 4.10 0.48
CA ALA A 69 -2.19 5.50 0.20
C ALA A 69 -0.88 5.94 0.87
N GLY A 70 0.01 6.55 0.09
CA GLY A 70 1.30 7.01 0.60
C GLY A 70 2.31 7.29 -0.52
N TYR A 71 3.51 6.75 -0.37
CA TYR A 71 4.68 7.06 -1.19
C TYR A 71 5.36 5.79 -1.72
N ILE A 72 6.02 5.92 -2.87
CA ILE A 72 6.86 4.88 -3.44
C ILE A 72 8.21 5.49 -3.79
N ASP A 73 9.28 4.93 -3.26
CA ASP A 73 10.64 5.22 -3.73
C ASP A 73 10.92 4.37 -4.95
N ALA A 74 10.58 4.90 -6.13
CA ALA A 74 10.59 4.18 -7.39
C ALA A 74 12.01 3.84 -7.86
N LYS A 75 12.12 2.86 -8.76
CA LYS A 75 13.39 2.32 -9.25
C LYS A 75 14.27 3.37 -9.95
N SER A 76 13.68 4.40 -10.57
CA SER A 76 14.43 5.52 -11.13
C SER A 76 15.07 6.46 -10.10
N GLY A 77 14.72 6.32 -8.82
CA GLY A 77 15.10 7.24 -7.75
C GLY A 77 14.09 8.37 -7.50
N ARG A 78 12.98 8.44 -8.25
CA ARG A 78 11.89 9.39 -7.95
C ARG A 78 11.03 8.89 -6.79
N ARG A 79 10.69 9.78 -5.85
CA ARG A 79 9.62 9.55 -4.88
C ARG A 79 8.27 9.91 -5.49
N LEU A 80 7.42 8.91 -5.66
CA LEU A 80 6.06 9.06 -6.14
C LEU A 80 5.10 9.25 -4.96
N VAL A 81 4.03 9.99 -5.19
CA VAL A 81 2.87 10.09 -4.29
C VAL A 81 1.72 9.35 -4.95
N TYR A 82 1.11 8.40 -4.25
CA TYR A 82 0.08 7.56 -4.84
C TYR A 82 -1.04 7.23 -3.87
N ALA A 83 -2.18 6.83 -4.44
CA ALA A 83 -3.26 6.22 -3.71
C ALA A 83 -3.97 5.23 -4.63
N LEU A 84 -4.10 3.99 -4.17
CA LEU A 84 -4.76 2.88 -4.83
C LEU A 84 -6.01 2.53 -4.02
N TYR A 85 -7.14 2.41 -4.72
CA TYR A 85 -8.45 2.14 -4.12
C TYR A 85 -9.07 0.95 -4.83
N VAL A 86 -9.34 -0.12 -4.08
CA VAL A 86 -10.14 -1.26 -4.52
C VAL A 86 -11.44 -1.22 -3.74
N ASN A 87 -12.56 -1.02 -4.45
CA ASN A 87 -13.88 -0.93 -3.85
C ASN A 87 -14.77 -2.07 -4.35
N ASP A 88 -15.81 -2.35 -3.57
CA ASP A 88 -16.88 -3.28 -3.94
C ASP A 88 -16.35 -4.68 -4.32
N ILE A 89 -15.41 -5.17 -3.49
CA ILE A 89 -14.67 -6.42 -3.72
C ILE A 89 -15.62 -7.63 -3.69
N GLY A 90 -16.57 -7.64 -2.74
CA GLY A 90 -17.57 -8.70 -2.64
C GLY A 90 -17.78 -9.22 -1.21
N PRO A 91 -18.62 -10.25 -1.04
CA PRO A 91 -18.79 -10.92 0.25
C PRO A 91 -17.48 -11.55 0.74
N LEU A 92 -17.04 -11.18 1.94
CA LEU A 92 -15.81 -11.73 2.54
C LEU A 92 -16.09 -13.11 3.14
N GLN A 93 -15.48 -14.16 2.60
CA GLN A 93 -15.64 -15.52 3.10
C GLN A 93 -14.58 -15.87 4.15
N SER A 94 -13.40 -15.25 4.09
CA SER A 94 -12.30 -15.51 5.04
C SER A 94 -11.31 -14.36 5.16
N ILE A 95 -10.45 -14.42 6.19
CA ILE A 95 -9.32 -13.51 6.34
C ILE A 95 -8.28 -13.72 5.23
N ALA A 96 -8.15 -14.94 4.69
CA ALA A 96 -7.20 -15.24 3.62
C ALA A 96 -7.54 -14.46 2.33
N GLU A 97 -8.83 -14.33 1.99
CA GLU A 97 -9.26 -13.51 0.85
C GLU A 97 -8.90 -12.04 1.04
N ALA A 98 -8.97 -11.52 2.28
CA ALA A 98 -8.50 -10.16 2.55
C ALA A 98 -6.99 -10.03 2.27
N ILE A 99 -6.19 -11.01 2.65
CA ILE A 99 -4.75 -11.04 2.39
C ILE A 99 -4.46 -11.11 0.88
N GLU A 100 -5.26 -11.82 0.10
CA GLU A 100 -5.12 -11.86 -1.37
C GLU A 100 -5.32 -10.47 -2.00
N VAL A 101 -6.32 -9.71 -1.54
CA VAL A 101 -6.52 -8.33 -2.02
C VAL A 101 -5.35 -7.43 -1.64
N PHE A 102 -4.81 -7.56 -0.43
CA PHE A 102 -3.60 -6.84 -0.02
C PHE A 102 -2.40 -7.19 -0.91
N ASN A 103 -2.23 -8.47 -1.27
CA ASN A 103 -1.18 -8.88 -2.20
C ASN A 103 -1.40 -8.30 -3.59
N GLY A 104 -2.64 -8.25 -4.09
CA GLY A 104 -2.94 -7.57 -5.36
C GLY A 104 -2.59 -6.07 -5.35
N GLU A 105 -2.91 -5.35 -4.27
CA GLU A 105 -2.47 -3.95 -4.11
C GLU A 105 -0.95 -3.83 -3.99
N GLY A 106 -0.29 -4.80 -3.34
CA GLY A 106 1.16 -4.92 -3.27
C GLY A 106 1.81 -5.13 -4.65
N GLU A 107 1.25 -6.00 -5.48
CA GLU A 107 1.72 -6.25 -6.85
C GLU A 107 1.60 -5.00 -7.72
N ILE A 108 0.45 -4.32 -7.68
CA ILE A 108 0.28 -3.05 -8.43
C ILE A 108 1.29 -2.01 -7.94
N SER A 109 1.51 -1.91 -6.62
CA SER A 109 2.51 -0.99 -6.06
C SER A 109 3.94 -1.35 -6.51
N ALA A 110 4.26 -2.64 -6.59
CA ALA A 110 5.56 -3.12 -7.07
C ALA A 110 5.77 -2.87 -8.57
N ILE A 111 4.71 -3.01 -9.38
CA ILE A 111 4.73 -2.66 -10.80
C ILE A 111 4.95 -1.16 -10.98
N ILE A 112 4.28 -0.31 -10.18
CA ILE A 112 4.50 1.14 -10.21
C ILE A 112 5.95 1.48 -9.84
N TYR A 113 6.50 0.81 -8.81
CA TYR A 113 7.91 0.93 -8.43
C TYR A 113 8.86 0.59 -9.58
N ASP A 114 8.64 -0.53 -10.28
CA ASP A 114 9.56 -1.03 -11.31
C ASP A 114 9.52 -0.18 -12.59
N LEU A 115 8.33 0.31 -12.96
CA LEU A 115 8.11 1.11 -14.17
C LEU A 115 8.56 2.58 -14.04
N ASN A 116 8.90 3.05 -12.84
CA ASN A 116 9.11 4.48 -12.58
C ASN A 116 10.39 4.85 -11.90
#